data_AF-A0A7C5GAY7-F1
#
_entry.id   AF-A0A7C5GAY7-F1
#
_cell.length_a   1.000
_cell.length_b   1.000
_cell.length_c   1.000
_cell.angle_alpha   90.00
_cell.angle_beta   90.00
_cell.angle_gamma   90.00
#
_symmetry.space_group_name_H-M   'P 1'
#
loop_
_entity.id
_entity.type
_entity.pdbx_description
1 polymer ?
#
loop_
_entity_poly.entity_id
_entity_poly.type
_entity_poly.pdbx_seq_one_letter_code
_entity_poly.pdbx_strand_id
1 'polypeptide(L)'
;MRDDSGRWTMVDTSAVALNGPGIALRPVHLARQMLVSGVGAPRHFQADLGAAVGWPEPAKGAGYVVSLRRDRVLLVNGPALVDGWDTGAGLAVSDMSGAYAVFDLEGPRIGEIL
;
A
#
# COMPACT_ATOMS: atom_id res chain seq x y z
N MET A 1 9.12 18.73 8.83
CA MET A 1 8.49 18.21 7.60
C MET A 1 7.03 18.65 7.61
N ARG A 2 6.42 18.95 6.46
CA ARG A 2 5.00 19.32 6.39
C ARG A 2 4.16 18.05 6.54
N ASP A 3 3.21 18.05 7.48
CA ASP A 3 2.22 16.98 7.62
C ASP A 3 1.05 17.26 6.67
N ASP A 4 0.86 16.36 5.71
CA ASP A 4 -0.23 16.40 4.73
C ASP A 4 -1.15 15.17 4.83
N SER A 5 -0.99 14.33 5.87
CA SER A 5 -1.77 13.08 6.03
C SER A 5 -3.28 13.37 6.06
N GLY A 6 -3.69 14.44 6.76
CA GLY A 6 -5.09 14.88 6.85
C GLY A 6 -5.68 15.53 5.60
N ARG A 7 -4.93 15.66 4.50
CA ARG A 7 -5.45 16.24 3.24
C ARG A 7 -6.17 15.25 2.36
N TRP A 8 -6.00 13.96 2.61
CA TRP A 8 -6.54 12.90 1.77
C TRP A 8 -7.87 12.41 2.35
N THR A 9 -8.97 12.95 1.83
CA THR A 9 -10.29 12.42 2.14
C THR A 9 -10.44 11.06 1.46
N MET A 10 -10.81 10.04 2.23
CA MET A 10 -11.14 8.73 1.69
C MET A 10 -12.28 8.87 0.68
N VAL A 11 -12.05 8.42 -0.55
CA VAL A 11 -13.09 8.36 -1.58
C VAL A 11 -13.91 7.10 -1.35
N ASP A 12 -15.23 7.23 -1.31
CA ASP A 12 -16.12 6.08 -1.31
C ASP A 12 -16.08 5.41 -2.69
N THR A 13 -15.40 4.27 -2.77
CA THR A 13 -15.30 3.47 -4.01
C THR A 13 -16.32 2.36 -4.07
N SER A 14 -17.27 2.25 -3.13
CA SER A 14 -18.24 1.15 -3.06
C SER A 14 -19.10 1.02 -4.33
N ALA A 15 -19.35 2.13 -5.01
CA ALA A 15 -20.11 2.17 -6.26
C ALA A 15 -19.29 1.77 -7.52
N VAL A 16 -17.96 1.59 -7.39
CA VAL A 16 -17.03 1.36 -8.52
C VAL A 16 -16.80 -0.13 -8.76
N ALA A 17 -17.87 -0.90 -8.88
CA ALA A 17 -17.80 -2.29 -9.33
C ALA A 17 -18.08 -2.35 -10.84
N LEU A 18 -17.11 -2.83 -11.63
CA LEU A 18 -17.28 -3.01 -13.07
C LEU A 18 -17.23 -4.49 -13.41
N ASN A 19 -18.23 -4.97 -14.13
CA ASN A 19 -18.26 -6.34 -14.66
C ASN A 19 -18.42 -6.25 -16.18
N GLY A 20 -17.42 -6.73 -16.91
CA GLY A 20 -17.41 -6.78 -18.36
C GLY A 20 -17.05 -8.18 -18.88
N PRO A 21 -17.09 -8.40 -20.21
CA PRO A 21 -16.73 -9.69 -20.80
C PRO A 21 -15.27 -10.07 -20.52
N GLY A 22 -15.06 -10.99 -19.58
CA GLY A 22 -13.75 -11.54 -19.22
C GLY A 22 -12.90 -10.69 -18.27
N ILE A 23 -13.46 -9.62 -17.68
CA ILE A 23 -12.82 -8.76 -16.69
C ILE A 23 -13.85 -8.35 -15.63
N ALA A 24 -13.48 -8.49 -14.35
CA ALA A 24 -14.19 -7.93 -13.22
C ALA A 24 -13.22 -7.02 -12.43
N LEU A 25 -13.73 -5.87 -11.98
CA LEU A 25 -13.03 -4.93 -11.13
C LEU A 25 -13.89 -4.67 -9.90
N ARG A 26 -13.31 -4.86 -8.71
CA ARG A 26 -14.00 -4.63 -7.43
C ARG A 26 -13.14 -3.77 -6.52
N PRO A 27 -13.73 -2.81 -5.80
CA PRO A 27 -13.00 -2.09 -4.76
C PRO A 27 -12.61 -3.06 -3.63
N VAL A 28 -11.38 -2.92 -3.12
CA VAL A 28 -10.88 -3.64 -1.95
C VAL A 28 -10.69 -2.66 -0.82
N HIS A 29 -11.32 -2.94 0.32
CA HIS A 29 -11.09 -2.19 1.53
C HIS A 29 -9.91 -2.80 2.29
N LEU A 30 -8.82 -2.04 2.34
CA LEU A 30 -7.66 -2.38 3.16
C LEU A 30 -7.84 -1.80 4.57
N ALA A 31 -7.38 -2.51 5.58
CA ALA A 31 -7.44 -2.06 6.96
C ALA A 31 -6.53 -0.85 7.21
N ARG A 32 -5.37 -0.79 6.53
CA ARG A 32 -4.39 0.29 6.69
C ARG A 32 -3.38 0.32 5.56
N GLN A 33 -2.91 1.52 5.22
CA GLN A 33 -1.77 1.74 4.33
C GLN A 33 -0.81 2.76 4.94
N MET A 34 0.41 2.36 5.33
CA MET A 34 1.42 3.27 5.90
C MET A 34 2.58 3.47 4.94
N LEU A 35 2.87 4.72 4.59
CA LEU A 35 4.07 5.07 3.83
C LEU A 35 5.23 5.27 4.80
N VAL A 36 6.31 4.55 4.59
CA VAL A 36 7.53 4.68 5.37
C VAL A 36 8.68 5.08 4.47
N SER A 37 9.32 6.20 4.79
CA SER A 37 10.44 6.77 4.04
C SER A 37 11.68 6.90 4.91
N GLY A 38 12.83 6.51 4.37
CA GLY A 38 14.12 6.64 5.02
C GLY A 38 15.09 5.55 4.60
N VAL A 39 16.37 5.76 4.92
CA VAL A 39 17.42 4.80 4.57
C VAL A 39 17.14 3.49 5.31
N GLY A 40 17.05 2.39 4.56
CA GLY A 40 16.80 1.07 5.12
C GLY A 40 15.33 0.72 5.34
N ALA A 41 14.38 1.61 5.01
CA ALA A 41 12.95 1.35 5.13
C ALA A 41 12.51 -0.02 4.54
N PRO A 42 13.00 -0.48 3.36
CA PRO A 42 12.64 -1.79 2.82
C PRO A 42 13.06 -3.00 3.67
N ARG A 43 14.12 -2.88 4.48
CA ARG A 43 14.62 -3.97 5.33
C ARG A 43 14.07 -3.90 6.75
N HIS A 44 13.62 -2.72 7.18
CA HIS A 44 13.20 -2.47 8.55
C HIS A 44 12.08 -3.42 9.01
N PHE A 45 11.12 -3.72 8.13
CA PHE A 45 9.96 -4.57 8.44
C PHE A 45 10.11 -6.02 7.96
N GLN A 46 11.30 -6.43 7.53
CA GLN A 46 11.48 -7.72 6.87
C GLN A 46 11.18 -8.91 7.80
N ALA A 47 11.46 -8.78 9.10
CA ALA A 47 11.19 -9.82 10.09
C ALA A 47 9.68 -10.05 10.31
N ASP A 48 8.87 -8.99 10.21
CA ASP A 48 7.45 -9.03 10.53
C ASP A 48 6.57 -9.34 9.30
N LEU A 49 6.94 -8.77 8.15
CA LEU A 49 6.11 -8.78 6.94
C LEU A 49 6.78 -9.44 5.73
N GLY A 50 8.01 -9.94 5.89
CA GLY A 50 8.82 -10.46 4.80
C GLY A 50 9.49 -9.37 3.97
N ALA A 51 10.23 -9.79 2.93
CA ALA A 51 10.95 -8.87 2.07
C ALA A 51 9.99 -7.94 1.31
N ALA A 52 10.39 -6.68 1.15
CA ALA A 52 9.64 -5.74 0.32
C ALA A 52 9.60 -6.23 -1.13
N VAL A 53 8.40 -6.30 -1.70
CA VAL A 53 8.17 -6.73 -3.09
C VAL A 53 8.03 -5.52 -4.01
N GLY A 54 8.56 -5.62 -5.22
CA GLY A 54 8.36 -4.63 -6.28
C GLY A 54 7.55 -5.24 -7.43
N TRP A 55 7.01 -4.41 -8.32
CA TRP A 55 6.42 -4.94 -9.56
C TRP A 55 7.51 -5.66 -10.41
N PRO A 56 7.23 -6.86 -10.96
CA PRO A 56 5.95 -7.59 -11.00
C PRO A 56 5.81 -8.71 -9.96
N GLU A 57 6.61 -8.70 -8.89
CA GLU A 57 6.64 -9.75 -7.88
C GLU A 57 5.34 -9.81 -7.05
N PRO A 58 4.75 -11.00 -6.85
CA PRO A 58 3.55 -11.13 -6.04
C PRO A 58 3.87 -10.99 -4.55
N ALA A 59 3.10 -10.12 -3.87
CA ALA A 59 3.03 -10.10 -2.42
C ALA A 59 2.30 -11.35 -1.88
N LYS A 60 2.58 -11.73 -0.63
CA LYS A 60 1.91 -12.85 0.06
C LYS A 60 1.53 -12.44 1.48
N GLY A 61 0.46 -13.04 2.00
CA GLY A 61 0.00 -12.84 3.37
C GLY A 61 -1.04 -11.73 3.52
N ALA A 62 -1.59 -11.60 4.72
CA ALA A 62 -2.65 -10.63 5.03
C ALA A 62 -2.14 -9.19 5.13
N GLY A 63 -0.84 -9.01 5.39
CA GLY A 63 -0.13 -7.74 5.33
C GLY A 63 1.25 -7.93 4.71
N TYR A 64 1.73 -6.92 3.99
CA TYR A 64 2.92 -7.01 3.16
C TYR A 64 3.56 -5.63 2.93
N VAL A 65 4.78 -5.63 2.39
CA VAL A 65 5.55 -4.42 2.11
C VAL A 65 5.74 -4.26 0.61
N VAL A 66 5.29 -3.14 0.06
CA VAL A 66 5.50 -2.77 -1.35
C VAL A 66 6.64 -1.77 -1.44
N SER A 67 7.66 -2.09 -2.24
CA SER A 67 8.77 -1.19 -2.54
C SER A 67 8.35 -0.17 -3.60
N LEU A 68 8.29 1.11 -3.22
CA LEU A 68 7.97 2.22 -4.14
C LEU A 68 9.23 2.88 -4.69
N ARG A 69 10.26 3.02 -3.86
CA ARG A 69 11.61 3.54 -4.19
C ARG A 69 12.64 2.86 -3.30
N ARG A 70 13.93 3.13 -3.56
CA ARG A 70 15.06 2.59 -2.78
C ARG A 70 14.94 2.80 -1.26
N ASP A 71 14.34 3.91 -0.84
CA ASP A 71 14.20 4.36 0.53
C ASP A 71 12.74 4.56 0.93
N ARG A 72 11.79 4.02 0.17
CA ARG A 72 10.36 4.24 0.40
C ARG A 72 9.57 2.97 0.17
N VAL A 73 8.78 2.61 1.17
CA VAL A 73 7.88 1.46 1.12
C VAL A 73 6.48 1.83 1.55
N LEU A 74 5.49 1.11 1.03
CA LEU A 74 4.11 1.13 1.50
C LEU A 74 3.83 -0.17 2.24
N LEU A 75 3.48 -0.08 3.52
CA LEU A 75 3.02 -1.21 4.31
C LEU A 75 1.51 -1.32 4.09
N VAL A 76 1.09 -2.43 3.50
CA VAL A 76 -0.34 -2.74 3.31
C VAL A 76 -0.76 -3.69 4.42
N ASN A 77 -1.77 -3.31 5.19
CA ASN A 77 -2.27 -4.06 6.35
C ASN A 77 -1.16 -4.48 7.35
N GLY A 78 -0.05 -3.73 7.37
CA GLY A 78 1.07 -3.96 8.28
C GLY A 78 0.76 -3.51 9.72
N PRO A 79 1.74 -3.53 10.65
CA PRO A 79 1.55 -3.09 12.03
C PRO A 79 1.12 -1.62 12.13
N ALA A 80 0.57 -1.26 13.29
CA ALA A 80 0.25 0.14 13.59
C ALA A 80 1.55 0.90 13.83
N LEU A 81 1.71 2.01 13.11
CA LEU A 81 2.84 2.92 13.28
C LEU A 81 2.31 4.29 13.65
N VAL A 82 3.12 5.03 14.41
CA VAL A 82 2.82 6.41 14.78
C VAL A 82 3.21 7.33 13.63
N ASP A 83 2.31 8.21 13.25
CA ASP A 83 2.55 9.20 12.20
C ASP A 83 3.66 10.17 12.60
N GLY A 84 4.51 10.58 11.63
CA GLY A 84 5.58 11.53 11.85
C GLY A 84 7.00 10.91 11.81
N TRP A 85 7.93 11.54 12.51
CA TRP A 85 9.35 11.15 12.50
C TRP A 85 9.69 10.21 13.65
N ASP A 86 10.10 8.99 13.35
CA ASP A 86 10.66 8.04 14.29
C ASP A 86 12.17 8.30 14.44
N THR A 87 12.55 8.91 15.57
CA THR A 87 13.96 9.20 15.88
C THR A 87 14.80 7.95 16.13
N GLY A 88 14.21 6.87 16.64
CA GLY A 88 14.90 5.62 16.94
C GLY A 88 15.22 4.84 15.68
N ALA A 89 14.28 4.82 14.73
CA ALA A 89 14.46 4.15 13.43
C ALA A 89 15.12 5.05 12.37
N GLY A 90 15.07 6.38 12.53
CA GLY A 90 15.47 7.33 11.50
C GLY A 90 14.56 7.30 10.28
N LEU A 91 13.25 7.08 10.50
CA LEU A 91 12.25 6.88 9.45
C LEU A 91 11.12 7.92 9.59
N ALA A 92 10.61 8.37 8.45
CA ALA A 92 9.37 9.13 8.38
C ALA A 92 8.21 8.19 8.06
N VAL A 93 7.14 8.27 8.85
CA VAL A 93 5.92 7.49 8.73
C VAL A 93 4.78 8.42 8.36
N SER A 94 3.94 8.00 7.41
CA SER A 94 2.74 8.73 7.01
C SER A 94 1.56 7.78 6.75
N ASP A 95 0.40 8.03 7.35
CA ASP A 95 -0.84 7.32 7.04
C ASP A 95 -1.34 7.71 5.64
N MET A 96 -1.44 6.70 4.76
CA MET A 96 -1.89 6.81 3.37
C MET A 96 -3.19 6.03 3.14
N SER A 97 -3.90 5.63 4.20
CA SER A 97 -5.12 4.81 4.09
C SER A 97 -6.23 5.49 3.29
N GLY A 98 -6.27 6.83 3.28
CA GLY A 98 -7.16 7.63 2.42
C GLY A 98 -6.56 8.07 1.08
N ALA A 99 -5.28 7.82 0.83
CA ALA A 99 -4.56 8.34 -0.34
C ALA A 99 -4.63 7.41 -1.57
N TYR A 100 -4.83 6.10 -1.36
CA TYR A 100 -4.90 5.11 -2.42
C TYR A 100 -6.21 4.32 -2.37
N ALA A 101 -6.92 4.31 -3.51
CA ALA A 101 -7.96 3.31 -3.77
C ALA A 101 -7.30 2.02 -4.27
N VAL A 102 -7.78 0.88 -3.78
CA VAL A 102 -7.27 -0.44 -4.17
C VAL A 102 -8.38 -1.21 -4.83
N PHE A 103 -8.04 -1.87 -5.92
CA PHE A 103 -8.97 -2.64 -6.73
C PHE A 103 -8.43 -4.05 -6.92
N ASP A 104 -9.33 -5.01 -6.81
CA ASP A 104 -9.13 -6.37 -7.25
C ASP A 104 -9.54 -6.46 -8.73
N LEU A 105 -8.70 -7.13 -9.51
CA LEU A 105 -8.89 -7.35 -10.94
C LEU A 105 -8.91 -8.86 -11.17
N GLU A 106 -10.02 -9.38 -11.68
CA GLU A 106 -10.19 -10.80 -11.97
C GLU A 106 -10.60 -11.03 -13.43
N GLY A 107 -10.16 -12.15 -14.02
CA GLY A 107 -10.63 -12.61 -15.33
C GLY A 107 -9.52 -12.87 -16.37
N PRO A 108 -9.84 -13.64 -17.43
CA PRO A 108 -8.88 -14.09 -18.42
C PRO A 108 -8.27 -12.98 -19.28
N ARG A 109 -8.85 -11.77 -19.30
CA ARG A 109 -8.42 -10.66 -20.15
C ARG A 109 -7.65 -9.55 -19.44
N ILE A 110 -7.27 -9.73 -18.17
CA ILE A 110 -6.54 -8.70 -17.40
C ILE A 110 -5.22 -8.31 -18.08
N GLY A 111 -4.50 -9.28 -18.66
CA GLY A 111 -3.21 -9.01 -19.32
C GLY A 111 -3.31 -8.10 -20.55
N GLU A 112 -4.51 -7.78 -21.03
CA GLU A 112 -4.71 -6.81 -22.11
C GLU A 112 -4.72 -5.35 -21.62
N ILE A 113 -4.82 -5.11 -20.29
CA ILE A 113 -4.97 -3.77 -19.69
C ILE A 113 -3.88 -3.41 -18.66
N LEU A 114 -2.94 -4.31 -18.37
CA LEU A 114 -1.78 -4.09 -17.48
C LEU A 114 -0.49 -4.04 -18.30
#